data_AF-A0AAD4DX75-F1
#
_entry.id   AF-A0AAD4DX75-F1
#
_cell.length_a   1.000
_cell.length_b   1.000
_cell.length_c   1.000
_cell.angle_alpha   90.00
_cell.angle_beta   90.00
_cell.angle_gamma   90.00
#
_symmetry.space_group_name_H-M   'P 1'
#
loop_
_entity.id
_entity.type
_entity.pdbx_description
1 polymer ?
#
loop_
_entity_poly.entity_id
_entity_poly.type
_entity_poly.pdbx_seq_one_letter_code
_entity_poly.pdbx_strand_id
1 'polypeptide(L)'
;CHGVTIYWPVREPSFVETFPVGRASDGPGTLPFDIDTRGAISCAYSKYCERNATPGSLCTECVGIVSFLEHLVLVTRDIKLCTHCRYRNHFDMVQVVRQCAEDVNRLKLQVCLHERVTHVLTRLDDYQSLIIALSENDIPRIKHIL
;
A
#
# COMPACT_ATOMS: atom_id res chain seq x y z
N CYS A 1 31.27 19.47 2.37
CA CYS A 1 29.99 19.33 3.12
C CYS A 1 29.61 17.86 3.09
N HIS A 2 29.36 17.25 4.25
CA HIS A 2 29.08 15.81 4.34
C HIS A 2 27.58 15.47 4.20
N GLY A 3 26.73 16.48 4.01
CA GLY A 3 25.28 16.30 3.96
C GLY A 3 24.69 15.98 5.33
N VAL A 4 23.36 15.93 5.39
CA VAL A 4 22.63 15.57 6.61
C VAL A 4 22.36 14.08 6.60
N THR A 5 22.86 13.36 7.60
CA THR A 5 22.55 11.94 7.76
C THR A 5 21.07 11.71 8.03
N ILE A 6 20.45 10.80 7.29
CA ILE A 6 19.03 10.47 7.43
C ILE A 6 18.89 9.31 8.41
N TYR A 7 18.36 9.59 9.61
CA TYR A 7 17.97 8.58 10.57
C TYR A 7 16.48 8.25 10.40
N TRP A 8 16.18 7.13 9.75
CA TRP A 8 14.80 6.72 9.51
C TRP A 8 14.31 5.75 10.60
N PRO A 9 13.15 6.02 11.25
CA PRO A 9 12.70 5.25 12.41
C PRO A 9 12.10 3.88 12.05
N VAL A 10 11.88 3.58 10.77
CA VAL A 10 11.26 2.35 10.30
C VAL A 10 12.35 1.32 9.99
N ARG A 11 12.31 0.17 10.67
CA ARG A 11 13.26 -0.93 10.47
C ARG A 11 12.87 -1.84 9.32
N GLU A 12 11.57 -2.06 9.14
CA GLU A 12 10.98 -2.89 8.08
C GLU A 12 9.64 -2.27 7.62
N PRO A 13 9.33 -2.24 6.32
CA PRO A 13 10.17 -2.68 5.19
C PRO A 13 11.37 -1.75 4.92
N SER A 14 12.11 -1.99 3.83
CA SER A 14 13.38 -1.31 3.52
C SER A 14 13.26 0.23 3.49
N PHE A 15 14.36 0.95 3.71
CA PHE A 15 14.39 2.43 3.64
C PHE A 15 13.82 2.96 2.33
N VAL A 16 14.09 2.31 1.20
CA VAL A 16 13.61 2.74 -0.13
C VAL A 16 12.08 2.60 -0.25
N GLU A 17 11.48 1.65 0.45
CA GLU A 17 10.03 1.42 0.43
C GLU A 17 9.27 2.37 1.36
N THR A 18 9.92 2.87 2.41
CA THR A 18 9.27 3.65 3.48
C THR A 18 9.61 5.12 3.41
N PHE A 19 10.81 5.46 2.92
CA PHE A 19 11.23 6.82 2.66
C PHE A 19 10.78 7.26 1.26
N PRO A 20 10.28 8.49 1.08
CA PRO A 20 9.77 8.95 -0.21
C PRO A 20 10.89 9.32 -1.20
N VAL A 21 11.78 8.38 -1.51
CA VAL A 21 12.93 8.58 -2.42
C VAL A 21 12.47 9.00 -3.82
N GLY A 22 11.33 8.49 -4.28
CA GLY A 22 10.74 8.84 -5.59
C GLY A 22 10.32 10.31 -5.73
N ARG A 23 10.32 11.08 -4.64
CA ARG A 23 10.10 12.54 -4.65
C ARG A 23 11.40 13.33 -4.87
N ALA A 24 12.54 12.69 -5.14
CA ALA A 24 13.77 13.40 -5.49
C ALA A 24 13.74 14.02 -6.91
N SER A 25 12.85 13.54 -7.78
CA SER A 25 12.67 14.03 -9.16
C SER A 25 11.84 15.31 -9.21
N ASP A 26 12.11 16.21 -10.17
CA ASP A 26 11.41 17.49 -10.31
C ASP A 26 9.90 17.31 -10.63
N GLY A 27 9.04 17.98 -9.84
CA GLY A 27 7.58 17.91 -9.93
C GLY A 27 6.84 18.45 -8.69
N PRO A 28 5.49 18.48 -8.71
CA PRO A 28 4.70 18.86 -7.55
C PRO A 28 4.91 17.84 -6.43
N GLY A 29 5.38 18.32 -5.28
CA GLY A 29 5.74 17.48 -4.15
C GLY A 29 7.18 16.97 -4.19
N THR A 30 8.10 17.50 -5.00
CA THR A 30 9.52 17.14 -4.87
C THR A 30 10.06 17.45 -3.46
N LEU A 31 10.98 16.63 -2.97
CA LEU A 31 11.72 16.93 -1.75
C LEU A 31 12.59 18.18 -1.98
N PRO A 32 12.72 19.06 -0.97
CA PRO A 32 13.54 20.27 -1.13
C PRO A 32 15.06 19.98 -1.18
N PHE A 33 15.45 18.70 -1.15
CA PHE A 33 16.84 18.23 -1.11
C PHE A 33 17.01 16.95 -1.94
N ASP A 34 18.24 16.71 -2.37
CA ASP A 34 18.68 15.48 -3.01
C ASP A 34 19.07 14.44 -1.97
N ILE A 35 18.98 13.16 -2.33
CA ILE A 35 19.35 12.04 -1.46
C ILE A 35 20.46 11.25 -2.13
N ASP A 36 21.52 10.99 -1.38
CA ASP A 36 22.55 10.03 -1.75
C ASP A 36 22.39 8.75 -0.93
N THR A 37 22.03 7.68 -1.61
CA THR A 37 21.89 6.33 -1.03
C THR A 37 23.04 5.39 -1.45
N ARG A 38 24.11 5.91 -2.09
CA ARG A 38 25.21 5.07 -2.59
C ARG A 38 26.12 4.54 -1.48
N GLY A 39 26.10 5.17 -0.31
CA GLY A 39 26.85 4.76 0.88
C GLY A 39 26.08 3.85 1.83
N ALA A 40 26.76 3.31 2.85
CA ALA A 40 26.15 2.52 3.92
C ALA A 40 25.11 3.32 4.75
N ILE A 41 25.20 4.66 4.70
CA ILE A 41 24.31 5.60 5.38
C ILE A 41 23.75 6.54 4.32
N SER A 42 22.43 6.72 4.31
CA SER A 42 21.78 7.66 3.40
C SER A 42 21.95 9.10 3.89
N CYS A 43 22.35 9.99 2.98
CA CYS A 43 22.58 11.41 3.28
C CYS A 43 21.71 12.31 2.39
N ALA A 44 21.19 13.38 2.97
CA ALA A 44 20.45 14.42 2.26
C ALA A 44 21.35 15.64 2.00
N TYR A 45 21.22 16.24 0.82
CA TYR A 45 21.98 17.42 0.39
C TYR A 45 21.04 18.46 -0.18
N SER A 46 21.24 19.72 0.17
CA SER A 46 20.50 20.79 -0.49
C SER A 46 20.87 20.78 -1.97
N LYS A 47 19.89 21.06 -2.84
CA LYS A 47 20.12 21.21 -4.28
C LYS A 47 21.13 22.34 -4.59
N TYR A 48 21.29 23.28 -3.66
CA TYR A 48 22.21 24.41 -3.73
C TYR A 48 23.53 24.15 -2.98
N CYS A 49 23.71 22.96 -2.41
CA CYS A 49 24.96 22.61 -1.74
C CYS A 49 26.04 22.34 -2.80
N GLU A 50 27.02 23.22 -2.89
CA GLU A 50 28.20 23.03 -3.74
C GLU A 50 29.12 21.89 -3.30
N ARG A 51 28.80 21.22 -2.17
CA ARG A 51 29.58 20.14 -1.55
C ARG A 51 31.02 20.53 -1.13
N ASN A 52 31.42 21.78 -1.34
CA ASN A 52 32.75 22.34 -1.09
C ASN A 52 33.09 22.62 0.40
N ALA A 53 32.16 22.46 1.34
CA ALA A 53 32.43 22.78 2.75
C ALA A 53 33.50 21.86 3.38
N THR A 54 34.23 22.39 4.37
CA THR A 54 35.23 21.69 5.18
C THR A 54 34.73 20.33 5.73
N PRO A 55 35.62 19.33 5.85
CA PRO A 55 35.29 18.05 6.47
C PRO A 55 34.71 18.26 7.87
N GLY A 56 33.55 17.64 8.15
CA GLY A 56 32.93 17.66 9.47
C GLY A 56 31.86 18.74 9.72
N SER A 57 31.67 19.72 8.83
CA SER A 57 30.60 20.73 8.97
C SER A 57 29.52 20.63 7.88
N LEU A 58 28.29 20.97 8.28
CA LEU A 58 27.17 21.22 7.36
C LEU A 58 27.33 22.60 6.74
N CYS A 59 27.01 22.74 5.45
CA CYS A 59 26.85 24.07 4.85
C CYS A 59 25.53 24.71 5.31
N THR A 60 25.43 26.03 5.23
CA THR A 60 24.24 26.81 5.57
C THR A 60 22.97 26.27 4.89
N GLU A 61 23.09 25.92 3.61
CA GLU A 61 22.00 25.35 2.80
C GLU A 61 21.50 24.00 3.31
N CYS A 62 22.38 23.18 3.91
CA CYS A 62 22.01 21.87 4.45
C CYS A 62 21.44 21.94 5.87
N VAL A 63 21.61 23.05 6.60
CA VAL A 63 21.11 23.17 7.98
C VAL A 63 19.57 23.05 8.03
N GLY A 64 18.87 23.68 7.08
CA GLY A 64 17.40 23.64 7.01
C GLY A 64 16.81 22.25 6.71
N ILE A 65 17.63 21.31 6.24
CA ILE A 65 17.20 19.93 5.96
C ILE A 65 16.93 19.17 7.27
N VAL A 66 17.68 19.49 8.33
CA VAL A 66 17.56 18.81 9.63
C VAL A 66 16.13 18.92 10.16
N SER A 67 15.58 20.14 10.23
CA SER A 67 14.21 20.38 10.69
C SER A 67 13.15 19.72 9.81
N PHE A 68 13.40 19.62 8.50
CA PHE A 68 12.47 18.97 7.58
C PHE A 68 12.47 17.44 7.78
N LEU A 69 13.65 16.85 7.98
CA LEU A 69 13.79 15.42 8.28
C LEU A 69 13.17 15.08 9.63
N GLU A 70 13.38 15.89 10.66
CA GLU A 70 12.74 15.73 11.97
C GLU A 70 11.21 15.74 11.84
N HIS A 71 10.66 16.69 11.09
CA HIS A 71 9.23 16.75 10.82
C HIS A 71 8.73 15.50 10.06
N LEU A 72 9.44 15.04 9.03
CA LEU A 72 9.09 13.80 8.31
C LEU A 72 9.11 12.58 9.25
N VAL A 73 10.12 12.47 10.12
CA VAL A 73 10.23 11.38 11.10
C VAL A 73 9.05 11.39 12.08
N LEU A 74 8.65 12.56 12.58
CA LEU A 74 7.49 12.71 13.46
C LEU A 74 6.21 12.23 12.77
N VAL A 75 5.93 12.73 11.57
CA VAL A 75 4.72 12.35 10.83
C VAL A 75 4.73 10.86 10.46
N THR A 76 5.88 10.27 10.16
CA THR A 76 5.99 8.82 9.89
C THR A 76 5.71 7.97 11.13
N ARG A 77 6.07 8.42 12.33
CA ARG A 77 5.79 7.68 13.59
C ARG A 77 4.31 7.65 13.93
N ASP A 78 3.57 8.72 13.61
CA ASP A 78 2.14 8.83 13.89
C ASP A 78 1.25 8.09 12.86
N ILE A 79 1.81 7.74 11.70
CA ILE A 79 1.11 7.00 10.66
C ILE A 79 1.12 5.51 11.01
N LYS A 80 -0.02 4.99 11.50
CA LYS A 80 -0.30 3.54 11.47
C LYS A 80 -0.06 3.03 10.04
N LEU A 81 0.60 1.88 9.91
CA LEU A 81 1.05 1.21 8.67
C LEU A 81 0.00 1.15 7.53
N CYS A 82 -1.29 1.37 7.82
CA CYS A 82 -2.36 1.48 6.83
C CYS A 82 -2.44 2.85 6.10
N THR A 83 -1.62 3.84 6.46
CA THR A 83 -1.73 5.24 5.95
C THR A 83 -0.49 5.74 5.18
N HIS A 84 0.28 4.83 4.59
CA HIS A 84 1.39 5.16 3.66
C HIS A 84 0.95 5.95 2.41
N CYS A 85 -0.35 6.21 2.24
CA CYS A 85 -0.90 7.03 1.15
C CYS A 85 -0.50 8.51 1.21
N ARG A 86 -0.12 9.05 2.38
CA ARG A 86 0.19 10.50 2.51
C ARG A 86 1.46 10.95 1.80
N TYR A 87 2.34 10.01 1.44
CA TYR A 87 3.61 10.33 0.77
C TYR A 87 3.70 9.79 -0.66
N ARG A 88 2.64 9.13 -1.15
CA ARG A 88 2.55 8.68 -2.53
C ARG A 88 2.29 9.86 -3.45
N ASN A 89 3.02 9.95 -4.55
CA ASN A 89 2.77 10.96 -5.57
C ASN A 89 1.34 10.76 -6.13
N HIS A 90 0.72 11.79 -6.69
CA HIS A 90 -0.59 11.70 -7.31
C HIS A 90 -0.67 10.52 -8.30
N PHE A 91 0.40 10.27 -9.06
CA PHE A 91 0.52 9.13 -9.97
C PHE A 91 0.41 7.77 -9.25
N ASP A 92 1.14 7.59 -8.14
CA ASP A 92 1.09 6.36 -7.35
C ASP A 92 -0.29 6.15 -6.74
N MET A 93 -0.95 7.23 -6.31
CA MET A 93 -2.32 7.18 -5.79
C MET A 93 -3.32 6.76 -6.88
N VAL A 94 -3.17 7.26 -8.12
CA VAL A 94 -4.00 6.84 -9.25
C VAL A 94 -3.82 5.36 -9.57
N GLN A 95 -2.59 4.84 -9.54
CA GLN A 95 -2.35 3.41 -9.75
C GLN A 95 -3.00 2.55 -8.66
N VAL A 96 -2.90 2.96 -7.40
CA VAL A 96 -3.55 2.25 -6.27
C VAL A 96 -5.05 2.22 -6.44
N VAL A 97 -5.67 3.35 -6.80
CA VAL A 97 -7.12 3.41 -7.03
C VAL A 97 -7.54 2.49 -8.17
N ARG A 98 -6.76 2.43 -9.26
CA ARG A 98 -7.02 1.49 -10.37
C ARG A 98 -6.93 0.04 -9.91
N GLN A 99 -5.88 -0.32 -9.17
CA GLN A 99 -5.71 -1.68 -8.65
C GLN A 99 -6.86 -2.06 -7.71
N CYS A 100 -7.27 -1.15 -6.81
CA CYS A 100 -8.42 -1.38 -5.94
C CYS A 100 -9.72 -1.58 -6.74
N ALA A 101 -9.93 -0.83 -7.83
CA ALA A 101 -11.10 -1.00 -8.68
C ALA A 101 -11.11 -2.39 -9.36
N GLU A 102 -9.96 -2.86 -9.84
CA GLU A 102 -9.79 -4.20 -10.41
C GLU A 102 -10.05 -5.29 -9.37
N ASP A 103 -9.50 -5.14 -8.16
CA ASP A 103 -9.69 -6.08 -7.06
C ASP A 103 -11.16 -6.16 -6.64
N VAL A 104 -11.85 -5.02 -6.55
CA VAL A 104 -13.29 -4.97 -6.26
C VAL A 104 -14.09 -5.69 -7.34
N ASN A 105 -13.76 -5.48 -8.62
CA ASN A 105 -14.45 -6.16 -9.72
C ASN A 105 -14.19 -7.68 -9.69
N ARG A 106 -12.96 -8.10 -9.38
CA ARG A 106 -12.63 -9.52 -9.20
C ARG A 106 -13.44 -10.15 -8.06
N LEU A 107 -13.54 -9.47 -6.92
CA LEU A 107 -14.32 -9.95 -5.78
C LEU A 107 -15.82 -10.04 -6.12
N LYS A 108 -16.39 -9.04 -6.80
CA LYS A 108 -17.79 -9.08 -7.26
C LYS A 108 -18.07 -10.30 -8.16
N LEU A 109 -17.15 -10.61 -9.08
CA LEU A 109 -17.27 -11.79 -9.94
C LEU A 109 -17.20 -13.09 -9.13
N GLN A 110 -16.32 -13.17 -8.13
CA GLN A 110 -16.24 -14.34 -7.24
C GLN A 110 -17.53 -14.55 -6.44
N VAL A 111 -18.12 -13.48 -5.89
CA VAL A 111 -19.40 -13.56 -5.16
C VAL A 111 -20.52 -14.04 -6.08
N CYS A 112 -20.65 -13.47 -7.28
CA CYS A 112 -21.67 -13.88 -8.25
C CYS A 112 -21.52 -15.35 -8.68
N LEU A 113 -20.28 -15.80 -8.87
CA LEU A 113 -20.00 -17.22 -9.15
C LEU A 113 -20.40 -18.11 -7.96
N HIS A 114 -20.06 -17.69 -6.74
CA HIS A 114 -20.38 -18.43 -5.53
C HIS A 114 -21.90 -18.56 -5.34
N GLU A 115 -22.65 -17.48 -5.48
CA GLU A 115 -24.12 -17.50 -5.41
C GLU A 115 -24.74 -18.45 -6.45
N ARG A 116 -24.24 -18.43 -7.69
CA ARG A 116 -24.69 -19.35 -8.75
C ARG A 116 -24.40 -20.81 -8.40
N VAL A 117 -23.20 -21.11 -7.91
CA VAL A 117 -22.82 -22.47 -7.52
C VAL A 117 -23.70 -22.96 -6.37
N THR A 118 -23.88 -22.14 -5.33
CA THR A 118 -24.74 -22.47 -4.19
C THR A 118 -26.18 -22.74 -4.63
N HIS A 119 -26.75 -21.91 -5.50
CA HIS A 119 -28.09 -22.13 -6.03
C HIS A 119 -28.22 -23.43 -6.84
N VAL A 120 -27.20 -23.81 -7.61
CA VAL A 120 -27.20 -25.09 -8.33
C VAL A 120 -27.10 -26.26 -7.35
N LEU A 121 -26.25 -26.15 -6.33
CA LEU A 121 -26.10 -27.19 -5.30
C LEU A 121 -27.38 -27.40 -4.49
N THR A 122 -28.07 -26.33 -4.08
CA THR A 122 -29.36 -26.45 -3.37
C THR A 122 -30.41 -27.13 -4.24
N ARG A 123 -30.50 -26.78 -5.53
CA ARG A 123 -31.43 -27.47 -6.45
C ARG A 123 -31.10 -28.94 -6.62
N LEU A 124 -29.82 -29.31 -6.68
CA LEU A 124 -29.41 -30.71 -6.77
C LEU A 124 -29.78 -31.48 -5.50
N ASP A 125 -29.62 -30.87 -4.33
CA ASP A 125 -30.01 -31.46 -3.04
C ASP A 125 -31.54 -31.66 -2.94
N ASP A 126 -32.33 -30.69 -3.43
CA ASP A 126 -33.79 -30.80 -3.52
C ASP A 126 -34.21 -31.96 -4.43
N TYR A 127 -33.57 -32.09 -5.61
CA TYR A 127 -33.84 -33.20 -6.52
C TYR A 127 -33.45 -34.55 -5.93
N GLN A 128 -32.31 -34.64 -5.25
CA GLN A 128 -31.88 -35.86 -4.59
C GLN A 128 -32.87 -36.25 -3.47
N SER A 129 -33.30 -35.28 -2.67
CA SER A 129 -34.31 -35.47 -1.63
C SER A 129 -35.65 -35.94 -2.19
N LEU A 130 -36.06 -35.39 -3.34
CA LEU A 130 -37.28 -35.82 -4.04
C LEU A 130 -37.17 -37.26 -4.55
N ILE A 131 -36.03 -37.63 -5.16
CA ILE A 131 -35.80 -38.99 -5.66
C ILE A 131 -35.85 -40.02 -4.51
N ILE A 132 -35.22 -39.70 -3.38
CA ILE A 132 -35.26 -40.55 -2.18
C ILE A 132 -36.70 -40.71 -1.69
N ALA A 133 -37.44 -39.60 -1.53
CA ALA A 133 -38.83 -39.64 -1.07
C ALA A 133 -39.75 -40.43 -2.03
N LEU A 134 -39.53 -40.33 -3.34
CA LEU A 134 -40.24 -41.14 -4.34
C LEU A 134 -39.89 -42.63 -4.22
N SER A 135 -38.62 -42.97 -3.99
CA SER A 135 -38.18 -44.36 -3.83
C SER A 135 -38.76 -45.02 -2.57
N GLU A 136 -38.98 -44.23 -1.51
CA GLU A 136 -39.54 -44.67 -0.23
C GLU A 136 -41.08 -44.61 -0.18
N ASN A 137 -41.74 -44.10 -1.22
CA ASN A 137 -43.18 -43.77 -1.25
C ASN A 137 -43.63 -42.86 -0.09
N ASP A 138 -42.77 -41.94 0.36
CA ASP A 138 -43.04 -41.00 1.46
C ASP A 138 -43.86 -39.79 0.95
N ILE A 139 -45.17 -39.99 0.81
CA ILE A 139 -46.12 -38.99 0.30
C ILE A 139 -46.08 -37.65 1.09
N PRO A 140 -46.01 -37.64 2.44
CA PRO A 140 -45.83 -36.41 3.21
C PRO A 140 -44.58 -35.61 2.81
N ARG A 141 -43.44 -36.28 2.63
CA ARG A 141 -42.17 -35.64 2.29
C ARG A 141 -42.16 -35.12 0.84
N ILE A 142 -42.79 -35.82 -0.08
CA ILE A 142 -43.00 -35.36 -1.48
C ILE A 142 -43.80 -34.05 -1.53
N LYS A 143 -44.88 -33.94 -0.74
CA LYS A 143 -45.70 -32.71 -0.65
C LYS A 143 -44.99 -31.53 -0.01
N HIS A 144 -43.90 -31.77 0.72
CA HIS A 144 -43.13 -30.71 1.36
C HIS A 144 -42.04 -30.15 0.44
N ILE A 145 -41.54 -30.97 -0.49
CA ILE A 145 -40.47 -30.61 -1.44
C ILE A 145 -41.04 -29.96 -2.72
N LEU A 146 -42.26 -30.35 -3.14
CA LEU A 146 -43.00 -29.78 -4.28
C LEU A 146 -43.87 -28.58 -3.89
#